data_AF-N1VUP8-F1
#
_entry.id   AF-N1VUP8-F1
#
_cell.length_a   1.000
_cell.length_b   1.000
_cell.length_c   1.000
_cell.angle_alpha   90.00
_cell.angle_beta   90.00
_cell.angle_gamma   90.00
#
_symmetry.space_group_name_H-M   'P 1'
#
loop_
_entity.id
_entity.type
_entity.pdbx_description
1 polymer ?
#
loop_
_entity_poly.entity_id
_entity_poly.type
_entity_poly.pdbx_seq_one_letter_code
_entity_poly.pdbx_strand_id
1 'polypeptide(L)'
;MNRNFFLYTLSFIFLLSLYPVYANFLVTPEQYLRLELGSSRDQIRFCKQKPLLVFGRNSIAPSVTCQFLPETEVSLDQFFSEELTETEETQWAFYDASGKQIFPTVTWEGQEALYLVSVVRSKRGQFGVQLQRKKEGAYFFYRTKMQNWLL
;
A
#
# COMPACT_ATOMS: atom_id res chain seq x y z
N MET A 1 -14.16 30.19 39.71
CA MET A 1 -14.14 28.93 38.92
C MET A 1 -13.70 27.81 39.87
N ASN A 2 -14.50 26.74 40.02
CA ASN A 2 -14.18 25.67 40.98
C ASN A 2 -12.88 24.97 40.58
N ARG A 3 -11.93 24.79 41.52
CA ARG A 3 -10.64 24.12 41.28
C ARG A 3 -10.81 22.76 40.61
N ASN A 4 -11.87 22.04 40.97
CA ASN A 4 -12.20 20.74 40.40
C ASN A 4 -12.61 20.86 38.91
N PHE A 5 -13.36 21.90 38.54
CA PHE A 5 -13.77 22.15 37.15
C PHE A 5 -12.54 22.39 36.25
N PHE A 6 -11.56 23.16 36.72
CA PHE A 6 -10.32 23.39 35.97
C PHE A 6 -9.53 22.09 35.75
N LEU A 7 -9.43 21.23 36.76
CA LEU A 7 -8.73 19.94 36.66
C LEU A 7 -9.43 18.98 35.68
N TYR A 8 -10.77 18.94 35.68
CA TYR A 8 -11.53 18.13 34.72
C TYR A 8 -11.34 18.61 33.28
N THR A 9 -11.39 19.91 33.05
CA THR A 9 -11.18 20.49 31.71
C THR A 9 -9.76 20.23 31.20
N LEU A 10 -8.75 20.37 32.06
CA LEU A 10 -7.36 20.07 31.70
C LEU A 10 -7.16 18.60 31.34
N SER A 11 -7.77 17.68 32.10
CA SER A 11 -7.70 16.24 31.85
C SER A 11 -8.39 15.86 30.54
N PHE A 12 -9.55 16.47 30.24
CA PHE A 12 -10.27 16.23 28.99
C PHE A 12 -9.50 16.73 27.76
N ILE A 13 -8.89 17.92 27.84
CA ILE A 13 -8.03 18.47 26.78
C ILE A 13 -6.81 17.56 26.56
N PHE A 14 -6.21 17.05 27.63
CA PHE A 14 -5.08 16.13 27.56
C PHE A 14 -5.46 14.78 26.93
N LEU A 15 -6.64 14.25 27.23
CA LEU A 15 -7.14 13.03 26.60
C LEU A 15 -7.43 13.23 25.10
N LEU A 16 -7.99 14.39 24.73
CA LEU A 16 -8.24 14.75 23.33
C LEU A 16 -6.94 14.96 22.53
N SER A 17 -5.88 15.49 23.16
CA SER A 17 -4.60 15.69 22.48
C SER A 17 -3.79 14.40 22.29
N LEU A 18 -4.01 13.38 23.14
CA LEU A 18 -3.39 12.06 22.98
C LEU A 18 -4.10 11.19 21.93
N TYR A 19 -5.39 11.41 21.66
CA TYR A 19 -6.16 10.62 20.71
C TYR A 19 -5.54 10.51 19.30
N PRO A 20 -5.07 11.60 18.64
CA PRO A 20 -4.45 11.50 17.32
C PRO A 20 -3.09 10.79 17.33
N VAL A 21 -2.39 10.72 18.46
CA VAL A 21 -1.11 10.00 18.57
C VAL A 21 -1.32 8.48 18.49
N TYR A 22 -2.50 8.01 18.90
CA TYR A 22 -2.92 6.61 18.78
C TYR A 22 -3.82 6.37 17.56
N ALA A 23 -3.95 7.34 16.65
CA ALA A 23 -4.67 7.12 15.40
C ALA A 23 -3.98 5.99 14.63
N ASN A 24 -4.64 4.82 14.62
CA ASN A 24 -4.14 3.62 13.96
C ASN A 24 -3.84 3.95 12.49
N PHE A 25 -2.59 3.78 12.08
CA PHE A 25 -2.31 3.55 10.66
C PHE A 25 -3.19 2.38 10.22
N LEU A 26 -3.86 2.51 9.08
CA LEU A 26 -4.63 1.40 8.56
C LEU A 26 -3.65 0.23 8.33
N VAL A 27 -3.98 -0.95 8.85
CA VAL A 27 -3.18 -2.16 8.70
C VAL A 27 -4.04 -3.20 8.00
N THR A 28 -3.48 -3.87 7.01
CA THR A 28 -4.17 -4.99 6.37
C THR A 28 -4.32 -6.16 7.35
N PRO A 29 -5.36 -7.00 7.22
CA PRO A 29 -5.54 -8.16 8.09
C PRO A 29 -4.34 -9.13 8.00
N GLU A 30 -4.11 -9.89 9.08
CA GLU A 30 -3.06 -10.93 9.15
C GLU A 30 -3.51 -12.24 8.50
N GLN A 31 -3.94 -12.18 7.24
CA GLN A 31 -4.34 -13.32 6.42
C GLN A 31 -3.75 -13.19 5.02
N TYR A 32 -3.82 -14.27 4.22
CA TYR A 32 -3.49 -14.19 2.80
C TYR A 32 -4.54 -13.38 2.04
N LEU A 33 -4.05 -12.42 1.26
CA LEU A 33 -4.80 -11.51 0.40
C LEU A 33 -4.44 -11.83 -1.04
N ARG A 34 -5.39 -12.42 -1.77
CA ARG A 34 -5.20 -12.76 -3.17
C ARG A 34 -5.53 -11.55 -4.06
N LEU A 35 -4.61 -11.25 -4.97
CA LEU A 35 -4.75 -10.23 -6.00
C LEU A 35 -5.36 -10.85 -7.26
N GLU A 36 -6.49 -10.32 -7.69
CA GLU A 36 -7.16 -10.76 -8.91
C GLU A 36 -6.70 -9.89 -10.09
N LEU A 37 -5.94 -10.51 -10.99
CA LEU A 37 -5.48 -9.92 -12.25
C LEU A 37 -6.56 -10.16 -13.31
N GLY A 38 -7.30 -9.13 -13.70
CA GLY A 38 -8.34 -9.23 -14.74
C GLY A 38 -7.81 -9.43 -16.16
N SER A 39 -6.57 -9.89 -16.33
CA SER A 39 -5.87 -10.03 -17.63
C SER A 39 -4.86 -11.19 -17.57
N SER A 40 -4.40 -11.65 -18.74
CA SER A 40 -3.45 -12.77 -18.84
C SER A 40 -2.10 -12.42 -18.19
N ARG A 41 -1.62 -13.29 -17.29
CA ARG A 41 -0.44 -13.05 -16.42
C ARG A 41 0.86 -12.85 -17.22
N ASP A 42 1.02 -13.52 -18.34
CA ASP A 42 2.20 -13.52 -19.22
C ASP A 42 2.55 -12.13 -19.77
N GLN A 43 1.57 -11.23 -19.83
CA GLN A 43 1.74 -9.87 -20.33
C GLN A 43 1.89 -8.82 -19.24
N ILE A 44 1.75 -9.24 -17.97
CA ILE A 44 1.79 -8.33 -16.83
C ILE A 44 3.21 -8.28 -16.29
N ARG A 45 3.61 -7.07 -15.90
CA ARG A 45 4.92 -6.78 -15.32
C ARG A 45 4.74 -6.02 -14.02
N PHE A 46 5.54 -6.36 -13.03
CA PHE A 46 5.65 -5.62 -11.79
C PHE A 46 6.87 -4.71 -11.87
N CYS A 47 6.65 -3.41 -11.93
CA CYS A 47 7.69 -2.43 -12.24
C CYS A 47 7.82 -1.40 -11.13
N LYS A 48 9.05 -1.00 -10.84
CA LYS A 48 9.33 0.15 -9.98
C LYS A 48 8.99 1.46 -10.71
N GLN A 49 8.33 2.36 -9.98
CA GLN A 49 7.82 3.64 -10.49
C GLN A 49 8.81 4.77 -10.19
N LYS A 50 8.71 5.89 -10.93
CA LYS A 50 9.43 7.11 -10.55
C LYS A 50 8.87 7.66 -9.23
N PRO A 51 9.70 8.11 -8.28
CA PRO A 51 9.24 8.73 -7.05
C PRO A 51 8.82 10.20 -7.27
N LEU A 52 7.96 10.47 -8.27
CA LEU A 52 7.48 11.83 -8.56
C LEU A 52 6.38 12.23 -7.57
N LEU A 53 5.45 11.32 -7.31
CA LEU A 53 4.38 11.51 -6.34
C LEU A 53 4.59 10.56 -5.16
N VAL A 54 4.46 11.10 -3.94
CA VAL A 54 4.44 10.29 -2.71
C VAL A 54 3.19 9.41 -2.66
N PHE A 55 2.08 9.88 -3.23
CA PHE A 55 0.82 9.14 -3.35
C PHE A 55 0.23 9.30 -4.74
N GLY A 56 -0.31 8.23 -5.31
CA GLY A 56 -1.03 8.27 -6.58
C GLY A 56 -0.44 7.36 -7.63
N ARG A 57 -0.64 7.74 -8.89
CA ARG A 57 -0.20 6.97 -10.05
C ARG A 57 1.07 7.62 -10.59
N ASN A 58 2.16 6.86 -10.57
CA ASN A 58 3.42 7.29 -11.14
C ASN A 58 3.68 6.58 -12.48
N SER A 59 4.42 7.23 -13.37
CA SER A 59 4.88 6.60 -14.60
C SER A 59 5.99 5.58 -14.32
N ILE A 60 6.14 4.62 -15.24
CA ILE A 60 7.24 3.66 -15.21
C ILE A 60 8.57 4.43 -15.24
N ALA A 61 9.51 4.04 -14.38
CA ALA A 61 10.84 4.64 -14.41
C ALA A 61 11.63 4.10 -15.63
N PRO A 62 12.18 4.97 -16.50
CA PRO A 62 12.73 4.61 -17.81
C PRO A 62 14.03 3.81 -17.76
N SER A 63 14.62 3.65 -16.58
CA SER A 63 15.88 2.94 -16.37
C SER A 63 15.73 1.58 -15.68
N VAL A 64 14.51 1.01 -15.55
CA VAL A 64 14.21 0.17 -14.39
C VAL A 64 13.74 -1.26 -14.68
N THR A 65 14.31 -2.17 -13.89
CA THR A 65 13.90 -3.52 -13.54
C THR A 65 12.37 -3.66 -13.40
N CYS A 66 11.75 -4.16 -14.48
CA CYS A 66 10.44 -4.78 -14.41
C CYS A 66 10.63 -6.28 -14.27
N GLN A 67 9.87 -6.90 -13.37
CA GLN A 67 9.84 -8.35 -13.23
C GLN A 67 8.56 -8.87 -13.88
N PHE A 68 8.69 -9.90 -14.71
CA PHE A 68 7.53 -10.60 -15.26
C PHE A 68 6.84 -11.41 -14.16
N LEU A 69 5.51 -11.50 -14.25
CA LEU A 69 4.77 -12.33 -13.33
C LEU A 69 4.99 -13.81 -13.66
N PRO A 70 5.29 -14.67 -12.67
CA PRO A 70 5.35 -16.10 -12.90
C PRO A 70 3.95 -16.65 -13.21
N GLU A 71 3.90 -17.78 -13.92
CA GLU A 71 2.63 -18.44 -14.23
C GLU A 71 1.95 -19.00 -12.97
N THR A 72 2.75 -19.44 -11.98
CA THR A 72 2.29 -19.97 -10.71
C THR A 72 1.92 -18.87 -9.72
N GLU A 73 1.02 -19.16 -8.79
CA GLU A 73 0.75 -18.28 -7.65
C GLU A 73 2.02 -18.10 -6.80
N VAL A 74 2.36 -16.84 -6.51
CA VAL A 74 3.51 -16.47 -5.69
C VAL A 74 3.16 -15.35 -4.74
N SER A 75 3.95 -15.22 -3.67
CA SER A 75 3.85 -14.09 -2.77
C SER A 75 4.63 -12.88 -3.32
N LEU A 76 4.13 -11.66 -3.06
CA LEU A 76 4.77 -10.43 -3.54
C LEU A 76 6.15 -10.21 -2.94
N ASP A 77 6.48 -10.81 -1.80
CA ASP A 77 7.79 -10.68 -1.18
C ASP A 77 8.96 -11.14 -2.07
N GLN A 78 8.70 -12.10 -2.97
CA GLN A 78 9.69 -12.63 -3.92
C GLN A 78 10.23 -11.58 -4.89
N PHE A 79 9.46 -10.51 -5.15
CA PHE A 79 9.88 -9.45 -6.06
C PHE A 79 10.82 -8.42 -5.41
N PHE A 80 11.05 -8.51 -4.09
CA PHE A 80 11.84 -7.52 -3.32
C PHE A 80 13.18 -8.07 -2.84
N SER A 81 13.89 -8.82 -3.69
CA SER A 81 15.21 -9.41 -3.40
C SER A 81 16.37 -8.40 -3.45
N GLU A 82 16.16 -7.21 -4.01
CA GLU A 82 17.19 -6.18 -4.11
C GLU A 82 17.51 -5.56 -2.73
N GLU A 83 18.80 -5.52 -2.38
CA GLU A 83 19.32 -4.68 -1.30
C GLU A 83 19.19 -3.21 -1.71
N LEU A 84 18.05 -2.61 -1.35
CA LEU A 84 17.81 -1.19 -1.58
C LEU A 84 18.61 -0.37 -0.57
N THR A 85 19.41 0.57 -1.07
CA THR A 85 20.06 1.59 -0.24
C THR A 85 19.00 2.39 0.51
N GLU A 86 19.16 2.54 1.83
CA GLU A 86 18.17 3.07 2.80
C GLU A 86 17.74 4.56 2.59
N THR A 87 18.03 5.15 1.44
CA THR A 87 17.95 6.59 1.22
C THR A 87 16.62 7.05 0.62
N GLU A 88 15.86 6.17 -0.04
CA GLU A 88 14.68 6.58 -0.83
C GLU A 88 13.44 5.71 -0.61
N GLU A 89 12.28 6.35 -0.67
CA GLU A 89 11.00 5.65 -0.75
C GLU A 89 10.84 5.09 -2.17
N THR A 90 10.45 3.83 -2.27
CA THR A 90 10.26 3.18 -3.56
C THR A 90 8.82 2.72 -3.71
N GLN A 91 8.32 2.82 -4.94
CA GLN A 91 6.98 2.37 -5.30
C GLN A 91 7.05 1.40 -6.47
N TRP A 92 6.14 0.43 -6.47
CA TRP A 92 5.97 -0.54 -7.54
C TRP A 92 4.50 -0.67 -7.90
N ALA A 93 4.22 -0.95 -9.17
CA ALA A 93 2.87 -1.20 -9.64
C ALA A 93 2.86 -2.21 -10.79
N PHE A 94 1.68 -2.70 -11.12
CA PHE A 94 1.46 -3.62 -12.23
C PHE A 94 1.21 -2.84 -13.52
N TYR A 95 1.80 -3.32 -14.62
CA TYR A 95 1.63 -2.76 -15.95
C TYR A 95 1.41 -3.88 -16.97
N ASP A 96 0.60 -3.62 -17.99
CA ASP A 96 0.43 -4.53 -19.12
C ASP A 96 1.57 -4.38 -20.14
N ALA A 97 1.52 -5.19 -21.20
CA ALA A 97 2.50 -5.16 -22.29
C ALA A 97 2.56 -3.81 -23.03
N SER A 98 1.50 -2.99 -22.96
CA SER A 98 1.45 -1.65 -23.54
C SER A 98 2.03 -0.56 -22.63
N GLY A 99 2.41 -0.92 -21.39
CA GLY A 99 2.89 0.02 -20.38
C GLY A 99 1.77 0.77 -19.66
N LYS A 100 0.50 0.34 -19.81
CA LYS A 100 -0.62 0.89 -19.07
C LYS A 100 -0.69 0.25 -17.68
N GLN A 101 -0.88 1.07 -16.65
CA GLN A 101 -1.01 0.58 -15.27
C GLN A 101 -2.27 -0.26 -15.11
N ILE A 102 -2.11 -1.42 -14.48
CA ILE A 102 -3.19 -2.33 -14.11
C ILE A 102 -3.45 -2.17 -12.61
N PHE A 103 -4.71 -2.34 -12.23
CA PHE A 103 -5.17 -2.24 -10.86
C PHE A 103 -5.80 -3.58 -10.43
N PRO A 104 -5.00 -4.52 -9.89
CA PRO A 104 -5.52 -5.79 -9.39
C PRO A 104 -6.58 -5.56 -8.30
N THR A 105 -7.59 -6.43 -8.26
CA THR A 105 -8.62 -6.34 -7.23
C THR A 105 -8.20 -7.15 -6.01
N VAL A 106 -8.52 -6.65 -4.81
CA VAL A 106 -8.36 -7.38 -3.55
C VAL A 106 -9.63 -7.24 -2.71
N THR A 107 -10.00 -8.31 -2.04
CA THR A 107 -11.15 -8.37 -1.14
C THR A 107 -10.77 -9.06 0.17
N TRP A 108 -11.29 -8.57 1.29
CA TRP A 108 -11.24 -9.26 2.57
C TRP A 108 -12.46 -8.89 3.42
N GLU A 109 -12.65 -9.62 4.51
CA GLU A 109 -13.82 -9.48 5.37
C GLU A 109 -13.98 -8.05 5.91
N GLY A 110 -15.19 -7.50 5.81
CA GLY A 110 -15.50 -6.16 6.30
C GLY A 110 -15.01 -4.99 5.44
N GLN A 111 -14.47 -5.24 4.24
CA GLN A 111 -14.19 -4.20 3.24
C GLN A 111 -14.88 -4.51 1.91
N GLU A 112 -15.31 -3.47 1.21
CA GLU A 112 -15.68 -3.59 -0.20
C GLU A 112 -14.45 -3.93 -1.05
N ALA A 113 -14.66 -4.38 -2.29
CA ALA A 113 -13.57 -4.64 -3.22
C ALA A 113 -12.71 -3.38 -3.44
N LEU A 114 -11.39 -3.54 -3.25
CA LEU A 114 -10.40 -2.49 -3.39
C LEU A 114 -9.51 -2.77 -4.59
N TYR A 115 -8.98 -1.70 -5.17
CA TYR A 115 -7.99 -1.77 -6.22
C TYR A 115 -6.60 -1.49 -5.67
N LEU A 116 -5.65 -2.40 -5.91
CA LEU A 116 -4.26 -2.16 -5.61
C LEU A 116 -3.66 -1.19 -6.65
N VAL A 117 -3.29 -0.01 -6.17
CA VAL A 117 -2.70 1.06 -6.99
C VAL A 117 -1.19 0.87 -7.07
N SER A 118 -0.54 0.72 -5.92
CA SER A 118 0.90 0.53 -5.82
C SER A 118 1.29 -0.13 -4.50
N VAL A 119 2.44 -0.80 -4.52
CA VAL A 119 3.17 -1.21 -3.33
C VAL A 119 4.21 -0.14 -3.02
N VAL A 120 4.37 0.21 -1.75
CA VAL A 120 5.31 1.22 -1.29
C VAL A 120 6.25 0.61 -0.26
N ARG A 121 7.54 0.90 -0.37
CA ARG A 121 8.54 0.64 0.66
C ARG A 121 9.06 1.98 1.16
N SER A 122 8.91 2.24 2.45
CA SER A 122 9.42 3.45 3.08
C SER A 122 10.94 3.42 3.21
N LYS A 123 11.56 4.57 3.50
CA LYS A 123 13.00 4.68 3.78
C LYS A 123 13.46 3.75 4.92
N ARG A 124 12.56 3.44 5.86
CA ARG A 124 12.81 2.52 6.99
C ARG A 124 12.58 1.05 6.64
N GLY A 125 12.42 0.73 5.36
CA GLY A 125 12.17 -0.63 4.88
C GLY A 125 10.78 -1.17 5.18
N GLN A 126 9.85 -0.35 5.69
CA GLN A 126 8.49 -0.81 5.98
C GLN A 126 7.65 -0.84 4.70
N PHE A 127 6.88 -1.91 4.56
CA PHE A 127 5.98 -2.07 3.43
C PHE A 127 4.58 -1.52 3.72
N GLY A 128 4.01 -0.91 2.70
CA GLY A 128 2.61 -0.54 2.63
C GLY A 128 2.05 -0.70 1.23
N VAL A 129 0.73 -0.59 1.13
CA VAL A 129 0.01 -0.60 -0.15
C VAL A 129 -0.90 0.61 -0.25
N GLN A 130 -0.97 1.18 -1.44
CA GLN A 130 -1.97 2.16 -1.79
C GLN A 130 -3.17 1.45 -2.41
N LEU A 131 -4.32 1.53 -1.75
CA LEU A 131 -5.57 0.93 -2.20
C LEU A 131 -6.58 2.02 -2.55
N GLN A 132 -7.38 1.77 -3.58
CA GLN A 132 -8.47 2.67 -3.99
C GLN A 132 -9.81 1.96 -3.87
N ARG A 133 -10.78 2.60 -3.21
CA ARG A 133 -12.17 2.12 -3.22
C ARG A 133 -12.79 2.31 -4.60
N LYS A 134 -13.34 1.24 -5.17
CA LYS A 134 -13.98 1.25 -6.50
C LYS A 134 -15.11 2.28 -6.61
N LYS A 135 -15.93 2.40 -5.58
CA LYS A 135 -17.16 3.21 -5.59
C LYS A 135 -16.92 4.70 -5.40
N GLU A 136 -15.94 5.06 -4.56
CA GLU A 136 -15.72 6.45 -4.11
C GLU A 136 -14.46 7.08 -4.70
N GLY A 137 -13.55 6.28 -5.28
CA GLY A 137 -12.27 6.74 -5.78
C GLY A 137 -11.28 7.19 -4.68
N ALA A 138 -11.67 7.08 -3.41
CA ALA A 138 -10.83 7.42 -2.27
C ALA A 138 -9.62 6.49 -2.16
N TYR A 139 -8.45 7.08 -1.88
CA TYR A 139 -7.20 6.36 -1.68
C TYR A 139 -6.93 6.15 -0.20
N PHE A 140 -6.45 4.96 0.14
CA PHE A 140 -6.09 4.54 1.47
C PHE A 140 -4.69 3.96 1.44
N PHE A 141 -3.92 4.23 2.49
CA PHE A 141 -2.60 3.65 2.67
C PHE A 141 -2.64 2.66 3.81
N TYR A 142 -2.35 1.39 3.52
CA TYR A 142 -2.30 0.34 4.52
C TYR A 142 -0.88 -0.12 4.74
N ARG A 143 -0.45 -0.18 6.00
CA ARG A 143 0.76 -0.93 6.36
C ARG A 143 0.49 -2.43 6.21
N THR A 144 1.48 -3.19 5.75
CA THR A 144 1.30 -4.61 5.49
C THR A 144 2.60 -5.42 5.53
N LYS A 145 2.48 -6.74 5.42
CA LYS A 145 3.57 -7.71 5.22
C LYS A 145 3.43 -8.25 3.79
N MET A 146 4.48 -8.16 2.98
CA MET A 146 4.40 -8.59 1.56
C MET A 146 4.13 -10.09 1.41
N GLN A 147 4.51 -10.90 2.41
CA GLN A 147 4.23 -12.33 2.50
C GLN A 147 2.74 -12.67 2.49
N ASN A 148 1.90 -11.71 2.88
CA ASN A 148 0.46 -11.88 2.93
C ASN A 148 -0.20 -11.64 1.57
N TRP A 149 0.50 -11.13 0.56
CA TRP A 149 -0.09 -10.79 -0.73
C TRP A 149 0.25 -11.85 -1.76
N LEU A 150 -0.76 -12.59 -2.20
CA LEU A 150 -0.63 -13.64 -3.19
C LEU A 150 -1.09 -13.11 -4.55
N LEU A 151 -0.37 -13.48 -5.60
CA LEU A 151 -0.59 -12.99 -6.96
C LEU A 151 -1.05 -14.09 -7.90
#